data_AF-A0A7S0B8L7-F1
#
_entry.id   AF-A0A7S0B8L7-F1
#
_cell.length_a   1.000
_cell.length_b   1.000
_cell.length_c   1.000
_cell.angle_alpha   90.00
_cell.angle_beta   90.00
_cell.angle_gamma   90.00
#
_symmetry.space_group_name_H-M   'P 1'
#
loop_
_entity.id
_entity.type
_entity.pdbx_description
1 polymer ?
#
loop_
_entity_poly.entity_id
_entity_poly.type
_entity_poly.pdbx_seq_one_letter_code
_entity_poly.pdbx_strand_id
1 'polypeptide(L)'
;MVQVSLAARHQVLQQQTRLVVLPPGDPIEALSALRGEGFILVALENKEACCVCEDVPPAMPLWDTPLGTCDRVLFLAGGEDRGLPRTLLGLSDYQCYIPAAACPLATCADQRRALGQEGQNPSLNLAHAVVIALYERRRQLARRAERRAAMAGAGPPPA
;
A
#
# COMPACT_ATOMS: atom_id res chain seq x y z
N MET A 1 -17.55 -6.80 -15.29
CA MET A 1 -16.40 -7.53 -15.89
C MET A 1 -15.13 -6.78 -15.51
N VAL A 2 -14.24 -7.39 -14.73
CA VAL A 2 -13.00 -6.78 -14.25
C VAL A 2 -11.94 -6.85 -15.36
N GLN A 3 -11.37 -5.70 -15.77
CA GLN A 3 -10.25 -5.68 -16.72
C GLN A 3 -8.93 -5.65 -15.95
N VAL A 4 -8.10 -6.66 -16.19
CA VAL A 4 -6.76 -6.81 -15.60
C VAL A 4 -5.73 -6.51 -16.68
N SER A 5 -5.00 -5.40 -16.54
CA SER A 5 -3.91 -5.04 -17.46
C SER A 5 -2.59 -5.62 -16.96
N LEU A 6 -2.01 -6.54 -17.74
CA LEU A 6 -0.77 -7.26 -17.46
C LEU A 6 0.42 -6.57 -18.13
N ALA A 7 1.01 -5.58 -17.46
CA ALA A 7 2.29 -5.02 -17.85
C ALA A 7 3.38 -5.45 -16.85
N ALA A 8 3.97 -6.63 -17.08
CA ALA A 8 5.40 -6.93 -16.92
C ALA A 8 5.60 -8.46 -16.94
N ARG A 9 5.78 -8.99 -18.15
CA ARG A 9 6.30 -10.35 -18.38
C ARG A 9 7.77 -10.38 -17.96
N HIS A 10 8.06 -10.84 -16.75
CA HIS A 10 9.32 -11.54 -16.48
C HIS A 10 9.09 -12.61 -15.40
N GLN A 11 9.19 -13.86 -15.82
CA GLN A 11 9.17 -15.07 -15.02
C GLN A 11 10.28 -15.03 -13.96
N VAL A 12 9.91 -14.86 -12.68
CA VAL A 12 10.56 -15.55 -11.55
C VAL A 12 9.46 -15.92 -10.55
N LEU A 13 9.05 -17.19 -10.62
CA LEU A 13 8.41 -18.02 -9.60
C LEU A 13 7.58 -17.31 -8.48
N GLN A 14 6.26 -17.54 -8.56
CA GLN A 14 5.30 -17.71 -7.45
C GLN A 14 4.55 -16.54 -6.78
N GLN A 15 4.66 -15.27 -7.16
CA GLN A 15 3.66 -14.27 -6.72
C GLN A 15 3.36 -13.22 -7.80
N GLN A 16 2.24 -13.41 -8.51
CA GLN A 16 1.77 -12.43 -9.50
C GLN A 16 1.08 -11.28 -8.80
N THR A 17 1.80 -10.17 -8.64
CA THR A 17 1.17 -8.87 -8.40
C THR A 17 0.29 -8.52 -9.60
N ARG A 18 -0.95 -8.07 -9.34
CA ARG A 18 -1.92 -7.71 -10.37
C ARG A 18 -2.39 -6.28 -10.13
N LEU A 19 -2.39 -5.47 -11.19
CA LEU A 19 -3.10 -4.20 -11.22
C LEU A 19 -4.54 -4.47 -11.65
N VAL A 20 -5.50 -4.06 -10.82
CA VAL A 20 -6.92 -4.25 -11.07
C VAL A 20 -7.60 -2.90 -11.08
N VAL A 21 -8.30 -2.61 -12.17
CA VAL A 21 -9.23 -1.47 -12.23
C VAL A 21 -10.59 -1.97 -11.80
N LEU A 22 -11.16 -1.37 -10.76
CA LEU A 22 -12.50 -1.72 -10.30
C LEU A 22 -13.53 -1.38 -11.40
N PRO A 23 -14.52 -2.25 -11.64
CA PRO A 23 -15.55 -1.99 -12.64
C PRO A 23 -16.37 -0.75 -12.24
N PRO A 24 -17.04 -0.09 -13.20
CA PRO A 24 -18.01 0.94 -12.87
C PRO A 24 -19.12 0.33 -12.00
N GLY A 25 -19.43 0.98 -10.87
CA GLY A 25 -20.32 0.46 -9.84
C GLY A 25 -19.98 1.04 -8.47
N ASP A 26 -20.54 0.48 -7.40
CA ASP A 26 -20.16 0.84 -6.04
C ASP A 26 -18.84 0.15 -5.65
N PRO A 27 -17.72 0.89 -5.52
CA PRO A 27 -16.45 0.32 -5.11
C PRO A 27 -16.49 -0.27 -3.70
N ILE A 28 -17.40 0.19 -2.83
CA ILE A 28 -17.50 -0.30 -1.45
C ILE A 28 -17.95 -1.75 -1.43
N GLU A 29 -18.97 -2.09 -2.23
CA GLU A 29 -19.49 -3.46 -2.31
C GLU A 29 -18.41 -4.43 -2.83
N ALA A 30 -17.73 -4.06 -3.92
CA ALA A 30 -16.68 -4.88 -4.52
C ALA A 30 -15.50 -5.11 -3.56
N LEU A 31 -15.06 -4.06 -2.86
CA LEU A 31 -13.97 -4.16 -1.90
C LEU A 31 -14.38 -4.93 -0.65
N SER A 32 -15.63 -4.79 -0.19
CA SER A 32 -16.17 -5.57 0.92
C SER A 32 -16.23 -7.07 0.59
N ALA A 33 -16.62 -7.42 -0.63
CA ALA A 33 -16.62 -8.81 -1.10
C ALA A 33 -15.19 -9.39 -1.11
N LEU A 34 -14.21 -8.66 -1.67
CA LEU A 34 -12.81 -9.08 -1.68
C LEU A 34 -12.24 -9.22 -0.25
N ARG A 35 -12.61 -8.33 0.66
CA ARG A 35 -12.24 -8.46 2.08
C ARG A 35 -12.83 -9.73 2.69
N GLY A 36 -14.09 -10.07 2.38
CA GLY A 36 -14.73 -11.32 2.76
C GLY A 36 -14.02 -12.58 2.22
N GLU A 37 -13.34 -12.47 1.08
CA GLU A 37 -12.48 -13.53 0.51
C GLU A 37 -11.06 -13.59 1.12
N GLY A 38 -10.81 -12.79 2.16
CA GLY A 38 -9.54 -12.75 2.88
C GLY A 38 -8.47 -11.85 2.26
N PHE A 39 -8.83 -10.92 1.38
CA PHE A 39 -7.91 -9.86 0.96
C PHE A 39 -7.76 -8.81 2.06
N ILE A 40 -6.52 -8.43 2.34
CA ILE A 40 -6.17 -7.29 3.18
C ILE A 40 -6.13 -6.04 2.31
N LEU A 41 -6.95 -5.05 2.67
CA LEU A 41 -7.07 -3.78 1.96
C LEU A 41 -6.06 -2.77 2.53
N VAL A 42 -5.18 -2.25 1.68
CA VAL A 42 -4.13 -1.31 2.07
C VAL A 42 -4.29 -0.02 1.27
N ALA A 43 -4.74 1.05 1.92
CA ALA A 43 -4.82 2.38 1.33
C ALA A 43 -3.42 3.01 1.25
N LEU A 44 -3.04 3.43 0.05
CA LEU A 44 -1.86 4.23 -0.26
C LEU A 44 -2.30 5.67 -0.45
N GLU A 45 -1.93 6.53 0.49
CA GLU A 45 -2.31 7.94 0.48
C GLU A 45 -1.24 8.81 1.15
N ASN A 46 -1.29 10.12 0.91
CA ASN A 46 -0.45 11.05 1.65
C ASN A 46 -0.81 11.02 3.14
N LYS A 47 0.19 11.17 4.02
CA LYS A 47 -0.01 11.09 5.48
C LYS A 47 -1.12 12.01 5.96
N GLU A 48 -1.18 13.22 5.41
CA GLU A 48 -2.16 14.26 5.74
C GLU A 48 -3.58 13.97 5.23
N ALA A 49 -3.73 13.08 4.25
CA ALA A 49 -5.01 12.70 3.65
C ALA A 49 -5.59 11.40 4.24
N CYS A 50 -4.81 10.64 5.01
CA CYS A 50 -5.31 9.51 5.77
C CYS A 50 -6.38 9.94 6.81
N CYS A 51 -7.35 9.06 7.07
CA CYS A 51 -8.36 9.26 8.08
C CYS A 51 -7.80 9.09 9.49
N VAL A 52 -8.15 10.03 10.37
CA VAL A 52 -7.94 9.94 11.83
C VAL A 52 -9.32 9.80 12.46
N CYS A 53 -9.70 8.55 12.77
CA CYS A 53 -10.96 8.21 13.42
C CYS A 53 -10.69 7.11 14.45
N GLU A 54 -11.48 7.03 15.54
CA GLU A 54 -11.25 6.07 16.63
C GLU A 54 -11.30 4.61 16.16
N ASP A 55 -12.14 4.32 15.16
CA ASP A 55 -12.35 2.96 14.62
C ASP A 55 -11.41 2.60 13.46
N VAL A 56 -10.52 3.51 13.04
CA VAL A 56 -9.64 3.30 11.87
C VAL A 56 -8.19 3.23 12.34
N PRO A 57 -7.42 2.20 11.92
CA PRO A 57 -6.01 2.10 12.28
C PRO A 57 -5.23 3.36 11.89
N PRO A 58 -4.30 3.81 12.76
CA PRO A 58 -3.51 5.00 12.47
C PRO A 58 -2.67 4.78 11.22
N ALA A 59 -2.53 5.84 10.42
CA ALA A 59 -1.68 5.81 9.25
C ALA A 59 -0.22 5.53 9.65
N MET A 60 0.42 4.62 8.93
CA MET A 60 1.80 4.22 9.20
C MET A 60 2.69 4.35 7.94
N PRO A 61 4.01 4.52 8.12
CA PRO A 61 4.93 4.40 7.00
C PRO A 61 4.78 3.06 6.29
N LEU A 62 4.86 3.08 4.96
CA LEU A 62 4.72 1.88 4.12
C LEU A 62 5.65 0.74 4.54
N TRP A 63 6.88 1.06 4.95
CA TRP A 63 7.89 0.07 5.37
C TRP A 63 7.61 -0.58 6.74
N ASP A 64 6.76 0.04 7.55
CA ASP A 64 6.34 -0.49 8.85
C ASP A 64 5.03 -1.28 8.73
N THR A 65 4.34 -1.17 7.58
CA THR A 65 3.12 -1.92 7.31
C THR A 65 3.43 -3.41 7.12
N PRO A 66 2.68 -4.36 7.73
CA PRO A 66 3.00 -5.79 7.71
C PRO A 66 2.56 -6.48 6.40
N LEU A 67 3.04 -6.00 5.26
CA LEU A 67 2.66 -6.47 3.92
C LEU A 67 3.15 -7.90 3.62
N GLY A 68 4.26 -8.34 4.23
CA GLY A 68 4.84 -9.66 4.01
C GLY A 68 4.23 -10.78 4.87
N THR A 69 3.47 -10.44 5.90
CA THR A 69 2.74 -11.42 6.73
C THR A 69 1.40 -11.80 6.11
N CYS A 70 0.88 -10.94 5.22
CA CYS A 70 -0.41 -11.10 4.56
C CYS A 70 -0.24 -11.81 3.21
N ASP A 71 -0.95 -12.93 3.02
CA ASP A 71 -0.84 -13.71 1.78
C ASP A 71 -1.57 -13.04 0.61
N ARG A 72 -2.70 -12.37 0.88
CA ARG A 72 -3.52 -11.64 -0.10
C ARG A 72 -3.60 -10.17 0.29
N VAL A 73 -2.85 -9.31 -0.41
CA VAL A 73 -2.89 -7.84 -0.22
C VAL A 73 -3.41 -7.18 -1.49
N LEU A 74 -4.30 -6.22 -1.30
CA LEU A 74 -4.82 -5.34 -2.35
C LEU A 74 -4.51 -3.88 -1.97
N PHE A 75 -3.74 -3.21 -2.83
CA PHE A 75 -3.43 -1.80 -2.65
C PHE A 75 -4.54 -0.95 -3.28
N LEU A 76 -5.06 0.00 -2.50
CA LEU A 76 -5.98 1.03 -2.93
C LEU A 76 -5.19 2.32 -3.10
N ALA A 77 -5.37 3.01 -4.22
CA ALA A 77 -4.73 4.30 -4.43
C ALA A 77 -5.71 5.23 -5.16
N GLY A 78 -5.73 6.50 -4.76
CA GLY A 78 -6.54 7.53 -5.41
C GLY A 78 -5.99 7.90 -6.78
N GLY A 79 -6.81 8.57 -7.59
CA GLY A 79 -6.32 9.21 -8.82
C GLY A 79 -5.40 10.40 -8.50
N GLU A 80 -4.60 10.84 -9.48
CA GLU A 80 -3.67 11.96 -9.28
C GLU A 80 -4.39 13.26 -8.90
N ASP A 81 -5.56 13.50 -9.50
CA ASP A 81 -6.38 14.69 -9.21
C ASP A 81 -7.25 14.52 -7.96
N ARG A 82 -7.41 13.29 -7.45
CA ARG A 82 -8.37 12.93 -6.40
C ARG A 82 -7.85 11.77 -5.57
N GLY A 83 -7.45 12.06 -4.32
CA GLY A 83 -7.13 11.05 -3.33
C GLY A 83 -8.28 10.09 -3.04
N LEU A 84 -8.04 9.10 -2.18
CA LEU A 84 -9.07 8.13 -1.81
C LEU A 84 -10.24 8.81 -1.06
N PRO A 85 -11.51 8.51 -1.42
CA PRO A 85 -12.65 8.91 -0.62
C PRO A 85 -12.55 8.40 0.81
N ARG A 86 -12.99 9.19 1.79
CA ARG A 86 -12.98 8.82 3.22
C ARG A 86 -13.68 7.49 3.51
N THR A 87 -14.73 7.19 2.76
CA THR A 87 -15.45 5.91 2.87
C THR A 87 -14.55 4.71 2.53
N LEU A 88 -13.66 4.83 1.54
CA LEU A 88 -12.70 3.79 1.18
C LEU A 88 -11.52 3.72 2.15
N LEU A 89 -11.08 4.86 2.66
CA LEU A 89 -10.08 4.92 3.74
C LEU A 89 -10.58 4.19 4.99
N GLY A 90 -11.84 4.42 5.40
CA GLY A 90 -12.46 3.74 6.53
C GLY A 90 -12.73 2.25 6.31
N LEU A 91 -12.78 1.78 5.06
CA LEU A 91 -12.91 0.35 4.74
C LEU A 91 -11.56 -0.39 4.80
N SER A 92 -10.45 0.34 4.75
CA SER A 92 -9.11 -0.24 4.62
C SER A 92 -8.62 -0.84 5.94
N ASP A 93 -7.97 -2.01 5.88
CA ASP A 93 -7.38 -2.65 7.05
C ASP A 93 -6.09 -1.93 7.48
N TYR A 94 -5.38 -1.33 6.52
CA TYR A 94 -4.23 -0.47 6.78
C TYR A 94 -4.31 0.80 5.94
N GLN A 95 -3.91 1.91 6.54
CA GLN A 95 -3.61 3.15 5.83
C GLN A 95 -2.09 3.36 5.89
N CYS A 96 -1.46 3.50 4.74
CA CYS A 96 -0.04 3.75 4.68
C CYS A 96 0.32 4.91 3.76
N TYR A 97 1.41 5.57 4.14
CA TYR A 97 2.01 6.65 3.37
C TYR A 97 3.44 6.30 3.04
N ILE A 98 3.97 6.88 1.97
CA ILE A 98 5.39 6.83 1.66
C ILE A 98 6.01 8.09 2.25
N PRO A 99 6.82 7.98 3.33
CA PRO A 99 7.54 9.15 3.82
C PRO A 99 8.37 9.77 2.69
N ALA A 100 8.08 11.03 2.39
CA ALA A 100 8.95 11.82 1.54
C ALA A 100 10.32 11.96 2.21
N ALA A 101 11.38 12.06 1.40
CA ALA A 101 12.66 12.53 1.91
C ALA A 101 12.43 13.88 2.61
N ALA A 102 13.06 14.08 3.78
CA ALA A 102 12.95 15.34 4.49
C ALA A 102 13.26 16.48 3.52
N CYS A 103 12.26 17.31 3.22
CA CYS A 103 12.44 18.47 2.37
C CYS A 103 12.93 19.61 3.27
N PRO A 104 14.20 20.04 3.18
CA PRO A 104 14.72 21.10 4.05
C PRO A 104 14.00 22.44 3.83
N LEU A 105 13.24 22.57 2.74
CA LEU A 105 12.45 23.75 2.41
C LEU A 105 11.12 23.82 3.18
N ALA A 106 10.68 22.73 3.84
CA ALA A 106 9.35 22.65 4.45
C ALA A 106 9.37 21.82 5.74
N THR A 107 9.48 22.49 6.89
CA THR A 107 9.58 21.81 8.20
C THR A 107 8.21 21.54 8.83
N CYS A 108 7.16 22.26 8.42
CA CYS A 108 5.79 22.07 8.92
C CYS A 108 4.77 21.71 7.84
N ALA A 109 3.59 21.21 8.26
CA ALA A 109 2.52 20.79 7.36
C ALA A 109 1.96 21.96 6.51
N ASP A 110 1.83 23.15 7.09
CA ASP A 110 1.33 24.32 6.36
C ASP A 110 2.33 24.84 5.32
N GLN A 111 3.64 24.79 5.61
CA GLN A 111 4.69 25.09 4.62
C GLN A 111 4.70 24.08 3.47
N ARG A 112 4.55 22.78 3.77
CA ARG A 112 4.40 21.74 2.73
C ARG A 112 3.17 21.99 1.87
N ARG A 113 2.06 22.43 2.48
CA ARG A 113 0.83 22.79 1.78
C ARG A 113 1.01 24.05 0.92
N ALA A 114 1.69 25.08 1.42
CA ALA A 114 1.95 26.33 0.69
C ALA A 114 2.90 26.13 -0.50
N LEU A 115 3.98 25.36 -0.33
CA LEU A 115 4.85 24.96 -1.44
C LEU A 115 4.10 24.12 -2.47
N GLY A 116 3.19 23.26 -2.00
CA GLY A 116 2.28 22.52 -2.87
C GLY A 116 1.19 23.35 -3.55
N GLN A 117 0.91 24.57 -3.06
CA GLN A 117 0.01 25.54 -3.68
C GLN A 117 0.73 26.39 -4.73
N GLU A 118 2.01 26.70 -4.52
CA GLU A 118 2.84 27.36 -5.53
C GLU A 118 3.31 26.40 -6.64
N GLY A 119 3.28 25.09 -6.38
CA GLY A 119 3.39 24.04 -7.40
C GLY A 119 3.29 22.64 -6.81
N GLN A 120 2.09 22.04 -6.88
CA GLN A 120 1.75 20.63 -6.61
C GLN A 120 2.23 20.07 -5.26
N ASN A 121 1.30 19.52 -4.47
CA ASN A 121 1.62 18.67 -3.31
C ASN A 121 2.83 17.77 -3.65
N PRO A 122 3.86 17.58 -2.80
CA PRO A 122 4.95 16.65 -3.08
C PRO A 122 4.48 15.18 -2.94
N SER A 123 3.24 14.91 -3.37
CA SER A 123 2.75 13.58 -3.64
C SER A 123 3.58 12.99 -4.77
N LEU A 124 4.01 11.76 -4.58
CA LEU A 124 4.59 11.00 -5.67
C LEU A 124 3.54 10.83 -6.77
N ASN A 125 4.00 10.83 -8.02
CA ASN A 125 3.19 10.31 -9.12
C ASN A 125 2.58 8.95 -8.72
N LEU A 126 1.32 8.73 -9.04
CA LEU A 126 0.57 7.54 -8.60
C LEU A 126 1.29 6.25 -9.00
N ALA A 127 1.84 6.18 -10.21
CA ALA A 127 2.57 5.00 -10.67
C ALA A 127 3.82 4.74 -9.83
N HIS A 128 4.56 5.78 -9.43
CA HIS A 128 5.70 5.64 -8.52
C HIS A 128 5.28 5.14 -7.15
N ALA A 129 4.19 5.69 -6.58
CA ALA A 129 3.69 5.25 -5.30
C ALA A 129 3.31 3.76 -5.31
N VAL A 130 2.60 3.32 -6.35
CA VAL A 130 2.23 1.91 -6.54
C VAL A 130 3.47 1.04 -6.69
N VAL A 131 4.44 1.41 -7.54
CA VAL A 131 5.68 0.62 -7.74
C VAL A 131 6.45 0.47 -6.42
N ILE A 132 6.56 1.52 -5.62
CA ILE A 132 7.23 1.48 -4.31
C ILE A 132 6.49 0.52 -3.36
N ALA A 133 5.16 0.58 -3.30
CA ALA A 133 4.35 -0.32 -2.49
C ALA A 133 4.52 -1.80 -2.87
N LEU A 134 4.53 -2.08 -4.17
CA LEU A 134 4.73 -3.43 -4.69
C LEU A 134 6.15 -3.95 -4.40
N TYR A 135 7.15 -3.09 -4.56
CA TYR A 135 8.53 -3.44 -4.25
C TYR A 135 8.72 -3.70 -2.75
N GLU A 136 8.12 -2.88 -1.88
CA GLU A 136 8.21 -3.08 -0.44
C GLU A 136 7.55 -4.39 -0.01
N ARG A 137 6.38 -4.72 -0.54
CA ARG A 137 5.75 -6.03 -0.30
C ARG A 137 6.70 -7.17 -0.71
N ARG A 138 7.29 -7.09 -1.91
CA ARG A 138 8.26 -8.09 -2.40
C ARG A 138 9.46 -8.21 -1.45
N ARG A 139 10.01 -7.10 -0.96
CA ARG A 139 11.12 -7.08 0.01
C ARG A 139 10.75 -7.82 1.30
N GLN A 140 9.57 -7.56 1.86
CA GLN A 140 9.12 -8.22 3.09
C GLN A 140 8.90 -9.73 2.90
N LEU A 141 8.36 -10.14 1.76
CA LEU A 141 8.17 -11.56 1.42
C LEU A 141 9.50 -12.30 1.26
N ALA A 142 10.48 -11.69 0.60
CA ALA A 142 11.82 -12.26 0.47
C ALA A 142 12.47 -12.47 1.85
N ARG A 143 12.43 -11.47 2.72
CA ARG A 143 12.91 -11.58 4.11
C ARG A 143 12.19 -12.66 4.90
N ARG A 144 10.88 -12.83 4.71
CA ARG A 144 10.10 -13.91 5.34
C ARG A 144 10.55 -15.29 4.84
N ALA A 145 10.82 -15.43 3.54
CA ALA A 145 11.32 -16.67 2.96
C ALA A 145 12.72 -17.02 3.47
N GLU A 146 13.63 -16.04 3.54
CA GLU A 146 14.98 -16.20 4.12
C GLU A 146 14.93 -16.66 5.58
N ARG A 147 14.08 -16.03 6.40
CA ARG A 147 13.88 -16.45 7.80
C ARG A 147 13.36 -17.88 7.92
N ARG A 148 12.39 -18.25 7.07
CA ARG A 148 11.87 -19.63 7.03
C ARG A 148 12.95 -20.65 6.64
N ALA A 149 13.77 -20.33 5.66
CA ALA A 149 14.88 -21.18 5.24
C ALA A 149 15.94 -21.34 6.35
N ALA A 150 16.30 -20.24 7.03
CA ALA A 150 17.21 -20.29 8.17
C ALA A 150 16.69 -21.15 9.32
N MET A 151 15.39 -21.05 9.64
CA MET A 151 14.76 -21.88 10.68
C MET A 151 14.67 -23.36 10.28
N ALA A 152 14.52 -23.68 8.99
CA ALA A 152 14.50 -25.06 8.51
C ALA A 152 15.90 -25.69 8.45
N GLY A 153 16.95 -24.87 8.27
CA GLY A 153 18.36 -25.30 8.26
C GLY A 153 19.00 -25.41 9.65
N ALA A 154 18.45 -24.73 10.65
CA ALA A 154 18.80 -24.96 12.05
C ALA A 154 18.17 -26.28 12.51
N GLY A 155 18.95 -27.37 12.45
CA GLY A 155 18.53 -28.66 13.01
C GLY A 155 18.11 -28.55 14.48
N PRO A 156 17.38 -29.53 15.02
CA PRO A 156 16.95 -29.49 16.42
C PRO A 156 18.17 -29.31 17.35
N PRO A 157 18.02 -28.59 18.47
CA PRO A 157 19.11 -28.43 19.43
C PRO A 157 19.59 -29.82 19.88
N PRO A 158 20.91 -30.00 20.10
CA PRO A 158 21.42 -31.26 20.63
C PRO A 158 20.72 -31.56 21.96
N ALA A 159 20.26 -32.81 22.09
CA ALA A 159 19.56 -33.32 23.26
C ALA A 159 20.42 -33.29 24.53
#